data_AF-A0A8X8WNG8-F1
#
_entry.id   AF-A0A8X8WNG8-F1
#
_cell.length_a   1.000
_cell.length_b   1.000
_cell.length_c   1.000
_cell.angle_alpha   90.00
_cell.angle_beta   90.00
_cell.angle_gamma   90.00
#
_symmetry.space_group_name_H-M   'P 1'
#
loop_
_entity.id
_entity.type
_entity.pdbx_description
1 polymer ?
#
loop_
_entity_poly.entity_id
_entity_poly.type
_entity_poly.pdbx_seq_one_letter_code
_entity_poly.pdbx_strand_id
1 'polypeptide(L)'
;MAGSDSQKPLLTLIRDFTSEKSQGERRIVNQKKRIEELRSELDAANAELVEAKRDRENTDQELKGHEVELSMNEASLQALESRNALVNSDVSALGGKLAELKSEENSLWDGFIARMLELNAAIRKFQEFIVSSSNVDKSAQATPTGGPLITHKQDGEQARLALKNELAQMVLHTDQEEQQYKTEKEICSMLQEELSNLKRKAMLLESVMKESMELQELSKYPLSCLLFIDMVGDHRIRIRNQTLWPIPIFWLVALPETLFSRHSTRLSIYPCSSLTGNKQTSELEENCAAFGDELQKRFLCPRCNEDNSAELGAIIQPSEET
;
A
#
# COMPACT_ATOMS: atom_id res chain seq x y z
N MET A 1 80.51 80.59 -32.99
CA MET A 1 79.73 79.36 -32.75
C MET A 1 79.01 79.48 -31.42
N ALA A 2 77.76 79.96 -31.39
CA ALA A 2 76.99 80.21 -30.16
C ALA A 2 75.46 80.17 -30.38
N GLY A 3 74.99 79.43 -31.39
CA GLY A 3 73.57 79.44 -31.80
C GLY A 3 72.74 78.21 -31.41
N SER A 4 73.34 77.20 -30.77
CA SER A 4 72.69 75.88 -30.57
C SER A 4 72.12 75.64 -29.17
N ASP A 5 72.35 76.53 -28.19
CA ASP A 5 71.92 76.32 -26.80
C ASP A 5 70.51 76.82 -26.48
N SER A 6 69.98 77.83 -27.19
CA SER A 6 68.64 78.38 -26.90
C SER A 6 67.47 77.54 -27.44
N GLN A 7 67.70 76.62 -28.39
CA GLN A 7 66.68 75.71 -28.93
C GLN A 7 66.48 74.43 -28.09
N LYS A 8 67.48 74.00 -27.31
CA LYS A 8 67.43 72.78 -26.49
C LYS A 8 66.25 72.75 -25.49
N PRO A 9 65.89 73.86 -24.80
CA PRO A 9 64.77 73.86 -23.86
C PRO A 9 63.42 73.61 -24.54
N LEU A 10 63.18 74.23 -25.70
CA LEU A 10 61.95 74.05 -26.46
C LEU A 10 61.78 72.62 -26.97
N LEU A 11 62.86 72.03 -27.49
CA LEU A 11 62.85 70.63 -27.94
C LEU A 11 62.64 69.63 -26.80
N THR A 12 63.13 69.95 -25.60
CA THR A 12 62.87 69.16 -24.39
C THR A 12 61.40 69.22 -24.00
N LEU A 13 60.80 70.41 -23.97
CA LEU A 13 59.38 70.58 -23.65
C LEU A 13 58.46 69.84 -24.64
N ILE A 14 58.78 69.86 -25.94
CA ILE A 14 58.03 69.13 -26.97
C ILE A 14 58.15 67.61 -26.72
N ARG A 15 59.35 67.12 -26.39
CA ARG A 15 59.56 65.71 -26.04
C ARG A 15 58.77 65.32 -24.80
N ASP A 16 58.81 66.14 -23.76
CA ASP A 16 58.09 65.88 -22.51
C ASP A 16 56.58 65.89 -22.75
N PHE A 17 56.07 66.87 -23.50
CA PHE A 17 54.65 66.94 -23.88
C PHE A 17 54.20 65.72 -24.69
N THR A 18 54.98 65.29 -25.68
CA THR A 18 54.65 64.10 -26.48
C THR A 18 54.71 62.82 -25.64
N SER A 19 55.65 62.72 -24.70
CA SER A 19 55.78 61.60 -23.78
C SER A 19 54.61 61.52 -22.79
N GLU A 20 54.21 62.64 -22.19
CA GLU A 20 53.09 62.73 -21.26
C GLU A 20 51.77 62.46 -21.98
N LYS A 21 51.60 62.98 -23.21
CA LYS A 21 50.43 62.67 -24.05
C LYS A 21 50.30 61.17 -24.31
N SER A 22 51.39 60.52 -24.73
CA SER A 22 51.41 59.07 -24.96
C SER A 22 51.14 58.27 -23.67
N GLN A 23 51.64 58.74 -22.53
CA GLN A 23 51.38 58.12 -21.23
C GLN A 23 49.92 58.29 -20.80
N GLY A 24 49.34 59.48 -20.99
CA GLY A 24 47.92 59.76 -20.77
C GLY A 24 47.01 58.89 -21.62
N GLU A 25 47.31 58.76 -22.92
CA GLU A 25 46.58 57.86 -23.82
C GLU A 25 46.62 56.41 -23.35
N ARG A 26 47.81 55.92 -22.93
CA ARG A 26 47.94 54.57 -22.34
C ARG A 26 47.11 54.40 -21.06
N ARG A 27 47.11 55.39 -20.15
CA ARG A 27 46.28 55.35 -18.93
C ARG A 27 44.79 55.24 -19.28
N ILE A 28 44.31 56.02 -20.25
CA ILE A 28 42.92 55.99 -20.70
C ILE A 28 42.56 54.63 -21.31
N VAL A 29 43.42 54.08 -22.18
CA VAL A 29 43.18 52.75 -22.79
C VAL A 29 43.10 51.66 -21.73
N ASN A 30 44.01 51.67 -20.76
CA ASN A 30 43.98 50.70 -19.65
C ASN A 30 42.73 50.84 -18.79
N GLN A 31 42.31 52.08 -18.48
CA GLN A 31 41.07 52.32 -17.73
C GLN A 31 39.83 51.85 -18.50
N LYS A 32 39.75 52.11 -19.80
CA LYS A 32 38.65 51.61 -20.64
C LYS A 32 38.60 50.08 -20.66
N LYS A 33 39.75 49.42 -20.78
CA LYS A 33 39.83 47.96 -20.70
C LYS A 33 39.31 47.44 -19.36
N ARG A 34 39.73 48.06 -18.25
CA ARG A 34 39.26 47.67 -16.92
C ARG A 34 37.76 47.90 -16.72
N ILE A 35 37.21 48.98 -17.28
CA ILE A 35 35.76 49.23 -17.24
C ILE A 35 35.00 48.11 -17.95
N GLU A 36 35.50 47.66 -19.11
CA GLU A 36 34.86 46.59 -19.87
C GLU A 36 34.98 45.22 -19.18
N GLU A 37 36.13 44.91 -18.59
CA GLU A 37 36.33 43.73 -17.74
C GLU A 37 35.32 43.71 -16.58
N LEU A 38 35.22 44.83 -15.83
CA LEU A 38 34.29 44.93 -14.70
C LEU A 38 32.81 44.84 -15.11
N ARG A 39 32.45 45.34 -16.30
CA ARG A 39 31.09 45.17 -16.84
C ARG A 39 30.78 43.71 -17.13
N SER A 40 31.72 43.01 -17.77
CA SER A 40 31.59 41.58 -18.05
C SER A 40 31.48 40.76 -16.77
N GLU A 41 32.27 41.08 -15.75
CA GLU A 41 32.19 40.46 -14.42
C GLU A 41 30.84 40.74 -13.74
N LEU A 42 30.32 41.96 -13.82
CA LEU A 42 29.02 42.32 -13.26
C LEU A 42 27.87 41.56 -13.94
N ASP A 43 27.89 41.45 -15.27
CA ASP A 43 26.87 40.74 -16.03
C ASP A 43 26.90 39.23 -15.71
N ALA A 44 28.10 38.64 -15.59
CA ALA A 44 28.26 37.24 -15.18
C ALA A 44 27.74 37.00 -13.75
N ALA A 45 28.15 37.82 -12.79
CA ALA A 45 27.68 37.72 -11.40
C ALA A 45 26.16 37.91 -11.29
N ASN A 46 25.57 38.80 -12.11
CA ASN A 46 24.13 39.00 -12.13
C ASN A 46 23.38 37.81 -12.74
N ALA A 47 23.93 37.17 -13.78
CA ALA A 47 23.38 35.94 -14.33
C ALA A 47 23.40 34.80 -13.29
N GLU A 48 24.53 34.59 -12.61
CA GLU A 48 24.64 33.61 -11.53
C GLU A 48 23.66 33.86 -10.38
N LEU A 49 23.46 35.13 -9.99
CA LEU A 49 22.50 35.50 -8.95
C LEU A 49 21.05 35.18 -9.36
N VAL A 50 20.69 35.39 -10.62
CA VAL A 50 19.35 35.08 -11.13
C VAL A 50 19.12 33.57 -11.17
N GLU A 51 20.10 32.79 -11.60
CA GLU A 51 20.02 31.32 -11.57
C GLU A 51 19.88 30.81 -10.13
N ALA A 52 20.73 31.26 -9.20
CA ALA A 52 20.66 30.87 -7.79
C ALA A 52 19.31 31.23 -7.13
N LYS A 53 18.69 32.35 -7.52
CA LYS A 53 17.33 32.70 -7.05
C LYS A 53 16.28 31.72 -7.54
N ARG A 54 16.37 31.31 -8.82
CA ARG A 54 15.45 30.34 -9.41
C ARG A 54 15.59 28.98 -8.76
N ASP A 55 16.82 28.52 -8.55
CA ASP A 55 17.10 27.25 -7.88
C ASP A 55 16.53 27.25 -6.46
N ARG A 56 16.75 28.35 -5.71
CA ARG A 56 16.14 28.52 -4.38
C ARG A 56 14.62 28.46 -4.43
N GLU A 57 13.98 29.18 -5.35
CA GLU A 57 12.52 29.17 -5.50
C GLU A 57 11.98 27.78 -5.83
N ASN A 58 12.68 27.00 -6.65
CA ASN A 58 12.32 25.60 -6.92
C ASN A 58 12.43 24.75 -5.64
N THR A 59 13.54 24.84 -4.90
CA THR A 59 13.70 24.08 -3.64
C THR A 59 12.68 24.48 -2.58
N ASP A 60 12.29 25.75 -2.50
CA ASP A 60 11.26 26.23 -1.58
C ASP A 60 9.87 25.68 -1.94
N GLN A 61 9.59 25.49 -3.23
CA GLN A 61 8.34 24.86 -3.69
C GLN A 61 8.30 23.36 -3.39
N GLU A 62 9.41 22.65 -3.63
CA GLU A 62 9.55 21.23 -3.27
C GLU A 62 9.39 21.01 -1.76
N LEU A 63 10.05 21.85 -0.94
CA LEU A 63 9.94 21.79 0.51
C LEU A 63 8.49 21.95 0.98
N LYS A 64 7.75 22.93 0.43
CA LYS A 64 6.33 23.11 0.74
C LYS A 64 5.48 21.91 0.31
N GLY A 65 5.82 21.27 -0.81
CA GLY A 65 5.17 20.03 -1.24
C GLY A 65 5.33 18.93 -0.18
N HIS A 66 6.55 18.73 0.30
CA HIS A 66 6.83 17.76 1.36
C HIS A 66 6.19 18.09 2.70
N GLU A 67 6.10 19.37 3.08
CA GLU A 67 5.41 19.80 4.31
C GLU A 67 3.90 19.44 4.29
N VAL A 68 3.25 19.61 3.13
CA VAL A 68 1.85 19.23 2.95
C VAL A 68 1.66 17.72 3.02
N GLU A 69 2.52 16.96 2.32
CA GLU A 69 2.49 15.50 2.36
C GLU A 69 2.70 14.96 3.78
N LEU A 70 3.66 15.53 4.52
CA LEU A 70 3.91 15.19 5.91
C LEU A 70 2.69 15.45 6.79
N SER A 71 2.04 16.61 6.63
CA SER A 71 0.82 16.96 7.38
C SER A 71 -0.34 15.99 7.09
N MET A 72 -0.50 15.56 5.83
CA MET A 72 -1.52 14.57 5.44
C MET A 72 -1.22 13.19 6.06
N ASN A 73 0.03 12.78 6.05
CA ASN A 73 0.47 11.52 6.63
C ASN A 73 0.30 11.52 8.15
N GLU A 74 0.61 12.62 8.83
CA GLU A 74 0.42 12.77 10.27
C GLU A 74 -1.07 12.68 10.65
N ALA A 75 -1.95 13.35 9.91
CA ALA A 75 -3.40 13.23 10.11
C ALA A 75 -3.91 11.80 9.89
N SER A 76 -3.39 11.11 8.86
CA SER A 76 -3.74 9.72 8.56
C SER A 76 -3.28 8.77 9.67
N LEU A 77 -2.06 8.98 10.18
CA LEU A 77 -1.49 8.23 11.30
C LEU A 77 -2.33 8.42 12.57
N GLN A 78 -2.70 9.65 12.90
CA GLN A 78 -3.56 9.95 14.05
C GLN A 78 -4.94 9.27 13.95
N ALA A 79 -5.52 9.22 12.75
CA ALA A 79 -6.78 8.52 12.51
C ALA A 79 -6.64 6.99 12.69
N LEU A 80 -5.53 6.42 12.22
CA LEU A 80 -5.23 5.00 12.39
C LEU A 80 -5.01 4.62 13.86
N GLU A 81 -4.27 5.45 14.60
CA GLU A 81 -4.06 5.25 16.04
C GLU A 81 -5.37 5.31 16.82
N SER A 82 -6.24 6.28 16.50
CA SER A 82 -7.57 6.39 17.12
C SER A 82 -8.42 5.13 16.86
N ARG A 83 -8.37 4.60 15.63
CA ARG A 83 -9.08 3.36 15.27
C ARG A 83 -8.52 2.14 16.00
N ASN A 84 -7.19 2.02 16.11
CA ASN A 84 -6.57 0.93 16.86
C ASN A 84 -6.91 0.99 18.35
N ALA A 85 -6.95 2.19 18.94
CA ALA A 85 -7.36 2.37 20.33
C ALA A 85 -8.81 1.89 20.56
N LEU A 86 -9.72 2.22 19.64
CA LEU A 86 -11.11 1.75 19.69
C LEU A 86 -11.20 0.23 19.60
N VAL A 87 -10.55 -0.37 18.60
CA VAL A 87 -10.54 -1.83 18.43
C VAL A 87 -9.96 -2.55 19.65
N ASN A 88 -8.89 -2.02 20.23
CA ASN A 88 -8.30 -2.60 21.45
C ASN A 88 -9.23 -2.53 22.65
N SER A 89 -10.00 -1.44 22.79
CA SER A 89 -11.05 -1.32 23.80
C SER A 89 -12.14 -2.36 23.59
N ASP A 90 -12.61 -2.54 22.35
CA ASP A 90 -13.63 -3.54 22.02
C ASP A 90 -13.16 -4.97 22.28
N VAL A 91 -11.93 -5.30 21.86
CA VAL A 91 -11.31 -6.61 22.13
C VAL A 91 -11.22 -6.87 23.63
N SER A 92 -10.84 -5.86 24.42
CA SER A 92 -10.79 -5.98 25.88
C SER A 92 -12.18 -6.20 26.48
N ALA A 93 -13.19 -5.46 26.01
CA ALA A 93 -14.57 -5.61 26.48
C ALA A 93 -15.17 -6.98 26.11
N LEU A 94 -14.96 -7.44 24.88
CA LEU A 94 -15.37 -8.77 24.42
C LEU A 94 -14.63 -9.88 25.19
N GLY A 95 -13.34 -9.69 25.45
CA GLY A 95 -12.55 -10.59 26.29
C GLY A 95 -13.11 -10.72 27.70
N GLY A 96 -13.54 -9.61 28.31
CA GLY A 96 -14.23 -9.62 29.61
C GLY A 96 -15.53 -10.42 29.59
N LYS A 97 -16.41 -10.17 28.61
CA LYS A 97 -17.67 -10.90 28.45
C LYS A 97 -17.45 -12.41 28.25
N LEU A 98 -16.43 -12.78 27.46
CA LEU A 98 -16.07 -14.18 27.26
C LEU A 98 -15.63 -14.85 28.56
N ALA A 99 -14.86 -14.15 29.39
CA ALA A 99 -14.43 -14.67 30.69
C ALA A 99 -15.61 -14.89 31.64
N GLU A 100 -16.57 -13.95 31.67
CA GLU A 100 -17.82 -14.07 32.44
C GLU A 100 -18.63 -15.28 32.01
N LEU A 101 -18.92 -15.41 30.70
CA LEU A 101 -19.66 -16.55 30.15
C LEU A 101 -18.98 -17.89 30.46
N LYS A 102 -17.65 -17.96 30.34
CA LYS A 102 -16.89 -19.18 30.64
C LYS A 102 -16.98 -19.55 32.12
N SER A 103 -17.03 -18.57 33.02
CA SER A 103 -17.21 -18.81 34.45
C SER A 103 -18.62 -19.32 34.78
N GLU A 104 -19.64 -18.80 34.09
CA GLU A 104 -21.02 -19.27 34.21
C GLU A 104 -21.18 -20.69 33.68
N GLU A 105 -20.59 -20.99 32.52
CA GLU A 105 -20.56 -22.34 31.95
C GLU A 105 -19.95 -23.35 32.93
N ASN A 106 -18.78 -23.02 33.50
CA ASN A 106 -18.13 -23.88 34.49
C ASN A 106 -19.02 -24.13 35.71
N SER A 107 -19.72 -23.11 36.21
CA SER A 107 -20.67 -23.23 37.32
C SER A 107 -21.84 -24.16 36.99
N LEU A 108 -22.38 -24.08 35.78
CA LEU A 108 -23.43 -24.99 35.30
C LEU A 108 -22.93 -26.43 35.22
N TRP A 109 -21.72 -26.65 34.70
CA TRP A 109 -21.09 -27.97 34.65
C TRP A 109 -20.86 -28.55 36.05
N ASP A 110 -20.34 -27.77 36.98
CA ASP A 110 -20.16 -28.18 38.38
C ASP A 110 -21.51 -28.57 39.02
N GLY A 111 -22.55 -27.78 38.77
CA GLY A 111 -23.91 -28.07 39.22
C GLY A 111 -24.49 -29.35 38.62
N PHE A 112 -24.25 -29.62 37.34
CA PHE A 112 -24.63 -30.86 36.68
C PHE A 112 -23.92 -32.07 37.30
N ILE A 113 -22.60 -31.99 37.48
CA ILE A 113 -21.80 -33.06 38.11
C ILE A 113 -22.33 -33.36 39.51
N ALA A 114 -22.63 -32.34 40.31
CA ALA A 114 -23.18 -32.51 41.65
C ALA A 114 -24.50 -33.29 41.65
N ARG A 115 -25.44 -32.94 40.76
CA ARG A 115 -26.72 -33.66 40.61
C ARG A 115 -26.53 -35.10 40.17
N MET A 116 -25.60 -35.35 39.25
CA MET A 116 -25.29 -36.71 38.80
C MET A 116 -24.71 -37.57 39.93
N LEU A 117 -23.86 -37.00 40.78
CA LEU A 117 -23.33 -37.67 41.96
C LEU A 117 -24.44 -37.98 42.98
N GLU A 118 -25.36 -37.04 43.21
CA GLU A 118 -26.52 -37.24 44.08
C GLU A 118 -27.44 -38.34 43.57
N LEU A 119 -27.75 -38.34 42.27
CA LEU A 119 -28.52 -39.40 41.62
C LEU A 119 -27.84 -40.77 41.78
N ASN A 120 -26.53 -40.84 41.52
CA ASN A 120 -25.75 -42.08 41.72
C ASN A 120 -25.76 -42.53 43.19
N ALA A 121 -25.80 -41.62 44.15
CA ALA A 121 -25.95 -41.95 45.56
C ALA A 121 -27.36 -42.48 45.87
N ALA A 122 -28.40 -41.88 45.29
CA ALA A 122 -29.79 -42.33 45.45
C ALA A 122 -30.01 -43.73 44.86
N ILE A 123 -29.46 -44.02 43.67
CA ILE A 123 -29.50 -45.34 43.05
C ILE A 123 -28.86 -46.39 43.98
N ARG A 124 -27.69 -46.10 44.55
CA ARG A 124 -27.01 -47.01 45.49
C ARG A 124 -27.87 -47.30 46.72
N LYS A 125 -28.44 -46.27 47.35
CA LYS A 125 -29.36 -46.44 48.49
C LYS A 125 -30.59 -47.28 48.12
N PHE A 126 -31.15 -47.07 46.94
CA PHE A 126 -32.30 -47.85 46.47
C PHE A 126 -31.94 -49.33 46.26
N GLN A 127 -30.77 -49.61 45.68
CA GLN A 127 -30.27 -50.97 45.53
C GLN A 127 -30.03 -51.66 46.89
N GLU A 128 -29.42 -50.95 47.85
CA GLU A 128 -29.24 -51.44 49.22
C GLU A 128 -30.57 -51.76 49.91
N PHE A 129 -31.59 -50.92 49.71
CA PHE A 129 -32.94 -51.15 50.23
C PHE A 129 -33.55 -52.45 49.67
N ILE A 130 -33.43 -52.70 48.35
CA ILE A 130 -33.91 -53.94 47.72
C ILE A 130 -33.17 -55.17 48.26
N VAL A 131 -31.85 -55.09 48.39
CA VAL A 131 -31.05 -56.20 48.94
C VAL A 131 -31.48 -56.50 50.39
N SER A 132 -31.75 -55.45 51.17
CA SER A 132 -32.18 -55.60 52.57
C SER A 132 -33.59 -56.19 52.69
N SER A 133 -34.52 -55.84 51.79
CA SER A 133 -35.89 -56.39 51.80
C SER A 133 -35.96 -57.84 51.32
N SER A 134 -35.15 -58.23 50.34
CA SER A 134 -35.11 -59.62 49.82
C SER A 134 -34.53 -60.66 50.79
N ASN A 135 -33.87 -60.24 51.87
CA ASN A 135 -33.41 -61.13 52.94
C ASN A 135 -34.48 -61.45 53.98
N VAL A 136 -35.64 -60.79 53.95
CA VAL A 136 -36.76 -61.04 54.89
C VAL A 136 -37.64 -62.23 54.42
N ASP A 137 -37.62 -62.56 53.13
CA ASP A 137 -38.56 -63.53 52.53
C ASP A 137 -37.97 -64.94 52.24
N LYS A 138 -36.86 -65.32 52.88
CA LYS A 138 -36.44 -66.74 52.94
C LYS A 138 -37.09 -67.51 54.10
N SER A 139 -38.33 -67.17 54.42
CA SER A 139 -39.21 -67.98 55.26
C SER A 139 -40.62 -67.99 54.67
N ALA A 140 -40.97 -69.14 54.08
CA ALA A 140 -42.32 -69.64 53.76
C ALA A 140 -43.02 -69.20 52.46
N GLN A 141 -42.89 -70.07 51.45
CA GLN A 141 -43.96 -70.87 50.82
C GLN A 141 -45.22 -70.19 50.20
N ALA A 142 -45.19 -70.14 48.85
CA ALA A 142 -46.23 -70.45 47.85
C ALA A 142 -47.72 -70.02 48.05
N THR A 143 -48.27 -69.21 47.14
CA THR A 143 -49.05 -69.63 45.93
C THR A 143 -49.65 -68.42 45.17
N PRO A 144 -50.00 -68.54 43.87
CA PRO A 144 -50.34 -67.43 42.97
C PRO A 144 -51.85 -67.26 42.80
N THR A 145 -52.37 -66.03 42.72
CA THR A 145 -53.72 -65.79 42.19
C THR A 145 -53.89 -64.35 41.65
N GLY A 146 -54.14 -64.26 40.34
CA GLY A 146 -55.14 -63.39 39.70
C GLY A 146 -55.01 -61.86 39.83
N GLY A 147 -54.60 -61.21 38.73
CA GLY A 147 -54.79 -59.77 38.55
C GLY A 147 -56.25 -59.34 38.41
N PRO A 148 -56.52 -58.03 38.43
CA PRO A 148 -57.11 -57.42 37.23
C PRO A 148 -56.51 -56.06 36.82
N LEU A 149 -56.34 -55.99 35.50
CA LEU A 149 -56.18 -54.85 34.59
C LEU A 149 -57.01 -53.60 34.95
N ILE A 150 -56.36 -52.45 35.22
CA ILE A 150 -56.99 -51.10 35.17
C ILE A 150 -56.03 -50.08 34.53
N THR A 151 -56.32 -49.77 33.26
CA THR A 151 -56.16 -48.51 32.50
C THR A 151 -55.08 -47.48 32.91
N HIS A 152 -54.00 -47.40 32.10
CA HIS A 152 -53.14 -46.21 31.94
C HIS A 152 -52.90 -45.87 30.44
N LYS A 153 -53.93 -45.95 29.59
CA LYS A 153 -53.75 -45.59 28.16
C LYS A 153 -53.64 -44.08 27.89
N GLN A 154 -54.08 -43.23 28.82
CA GLN A 154 -54.19 -41.79 28.61
C GLN A 154 -52.86 -41.03 28.83
N ASP A 155 -52.02 -41.50 29.76
CA ASP A 155 -50.76 -40.85 30.15
C ASP A 155 -49.66 -41.05 29.07
N GLY A 156 -49.59 -42.25 28.49
CA GLY A 156 -48.68 -42.55 27.38
C GLY A 156 -49.06 -41.84 26.07
N GLU A 157 -50.36 -41.63 25.82
CA GLU A 157 -50.82 -40.86 24.65
C GLU A 157 -50.46 -39.37 24.77
N GLN A 158 -50.53 -38.80 25.96
CA GLN A 158 -50.18 -37.40 26.21
C GLN A 158 -48.67 -37.16 26.12
N ALA A 159 -47.84 -38.07 26.65
CA ALA A 159 -46.40 -38.06 26.46
C ALA A 159 -46.00 -38.21 24.97
N ARG A 160 -46.70 -39.08 24.24
CA ARG A 160 -46.49 -39.25 22.79
C ARG A 160 -46.86 -37.99 22.00
N LEU A 161 -47.91 -37.27 22.41
CA LEU A 161 -48.35 -36.04 21.77
C LEU A 161 -47.37 -34.88 22.05
N ALA A 162 -46.82 -34.81 23.27
CA ALA A 162 -45.76 -33.85 23.63
C ALA A 162 -44.50 -34.06 22.79
N LEU A 163 -44.00 -35.30 22.69
CA LEU A 163 -42.85 -35.63 21.84
C LEU A 163 -43.09 -35.32 20.36
N LYS A 164 -44.32 -35.53 19.87
CA LYS A 164 -44.69 -35.20 18.49
C LYS A 164 -44.66 -33.69 18.23
N ASN A 165 -45.07 -32.88 19.21
CA ASN A 165 -45.03 -31.42 19.12
C ASN A 165 -43.58 -30.90 19.21
N GLU A 166 -42.75 -31.45 20.09
CA GLU A 166 -41.32 -31.12 20.16
C GLU A 166 -40.59 -31.48 18.86
N LEU A 167 -40.88 -32.65 18.28
CA LEU A 167 -40.33 -33.04 16.99
C LEU A 167 -40.76 -32.06 15.88
N ALA A 168 -42.02 -31.64 15.86
CA ALA A 168 -42.50 -30.66 14.89
C ALA A 168 -41.83 -29.28 15.06
N GLN A 169 -41.57 -28.85 16.29
CA GLN A 169 -40.81 -27.63 16.55
C GLN A 169 -39.36 -27.72 16.11
N MET A 170 -38.69 -28.84 16.40
CA MET A 170 -37.31 -29.06 15.94
C MET A 170 -37.23 -29.07 14.41
N VAL A 171 -38.14 -29.75 13.72
CA VAL A 171 -38.19 -29.75 12.25
C VAL A 171 -38.37 -28.33 11.70
N LEU A 172 -39.29 -27.54 12.27
CA LEU A 172 -39.49 -26.14 11.88
C LEU A 172 -38.22 -25.29 12.08
N HIS A 173 -37.52 -25.47 13.21
CA HIS A 173 -36.28 -24.75 13.49
C HIS A 173 -35.17 -25.15 12.53
N THR A 174 -35.01 -26.45 12.27
CA THR A 174 -34.02 -26.98 11.32
C THR A 174 -34.29 -26.47 9.90
N ASP A 175 -35.55 -26.44 9.45
CA ASP A 175 -35.90 -25.90 8.13
C ASP A 175 -35.53 -24.41 8.04
N GLN A 176 -35.79 -23.64 9.10
CA GLN A 176 -35.45 -22.22 9.16
C GLN A 176 -33.93 -21.99 9.13
N GLU A 177 -33.17 -22.73 9.92
CA GLU A 177 -31.70 -22.67 9.93
C GLU A 177 -31.09 -23.10 8.59
N GLU A 178 -31.65 -24.13 7.95
CA GLU A 178 -31.18 -24.59 6.64
C GLU A 178 -31.41 -23.53 5.56
N GLN A 179 -32.52 -22.79 5.62
CA GLN A 179 -32.76 -21.66 4.72
C GLN A 179 -31.78 -20.51 5.00
N GLN A 180 -31.53 -20.18 6.27
CA GLN A 180 -30.54 -19.15 6.63
C GLN A 180 -29.16 -19.51 6.11
N TYR A 181 -28.72 -20.76 6.32
CA TYR A 181 -27.44 -21.25 5.81
C TYR A 181 -27.34 -21.16 4.27
N LYS A 182 -28.42 -21.47 3.54
CA LYS A 182 -28.47 -21.31 2.08
C LYS A 182 -28.29 -19.84 1.67
N THR A 183 -29.00 -18.92 2.31
CA THR A 183 -28.86 -17.49 2.03
C THR A 183 -27.48 -16.95 2.36
N GLU A 184 -26.88 -17.40 3.47
CA GLU A 184 -25.54 -16.99 3.87
C GLU A 184 -24.48 -17.51 2.89
N LYS A 185 -24.62 -18.75 2.44
CA LYS A 185 -23.76 -19.34 1.41
C LYS A 185 -23.80 -18.55 0.09
N GLU A 186 -24.99 -18.10 -0.34
CA GLU A 186 -25.14 -17.26 -1.53
C GLU A 186 -24.45 -15.90 -1.35
N ILE A 187 -24.60 -15.28 -0.18
CA ILE A 187 -23.92 -14.01 0.17
C ILE A 187 -22.39 -14.20 0.15
N CYS A 188 -21.87 -15.27 0.75
CA CYS A 188 -20.43 -15.55 0.72
C CYS A 188 -19.91 -15.71 -0.71
N SER A 189 -20.68 -16.38 -1.59
CA SER A 189 -20.32 -16.51 -3.01
C SER A 189 -20.27 -15.15 -3.72
N MET A 190 -21.25 -14.27 -3.47
CA MET A 190 -21.25 -12.92 -4.04
C MET A 190 -20.06 -12.09 -3.55
N LEU A 191 -19.76 -12.11 -2.25
CA LEU A 191 -18.64 -11.36 -1.68
C LEU A 191 -17.29 -11.84 -2.22
N GLN A 192 -17.16 -13.14 -2.47
CA GLN A 192 -15.94 -13.69 -3.08
C GLN A 192 -15.74 -13.18 -4.51
N GLU A 193 -16.81 -13.07 -5.30
CA GLU A 193 -16.76 -12.49 -6.64
C GLU A 193 -16.41 -10.99 -6.60
N GLU A 194 -17.03 -10.22 -5.70
CA GLU A 194 -16.74 -8.80 -5.50
C GLU A 194 -15.28 -8.56 -5.10
N LEU A 195 -14.75 -9.38 -4.18
CA LEU A 195 -13.35 -9.31 -3.76
C LEU A 195 -12.41 -9.59 -4.95
N SER A 196 -12.74 -10.58 -5.78
CA SER A 196 -11.96 -10.89 -6.97
C SER A 196 -12.04 -9.79 -8.05
N ASN A 197 -13.14 -9.04 -8.11
CA ASN A 197 -13.30 -7.87 -8.96
C ASN A 197 -12.47 -6.68 -8.45
N LEU A 198 -12.56 -6.38 -7.15
CA LEU A 198 -11.79 -5.31 -6.50
C LEU A 198 -10.28 -5.56 -6.63
N LYS A 199 -9.82 -6.80 -6.47
CA LYS A 199 -8.41 -7.17 -6.67
C LYS A 199 -7.93 -6.84 -8.09
N ARG A 200 -8.72 -7.16 -9.12
CA ARG A 200 -8.40 -6.81 -10.52
C ARG A 200 -8.37 -5.30 -10.74
N LYS A 201 -9.31 -4.55 -10.16
CA LYS A 201 -9.33 -3.09 -10.24
C LYS A 201 -8.12 -2.45 -9.57
N ALA A 202 -7.69 -2.98 -8.42
CA ALA A 202 -6.50 -2.51 -7.73
C ALA A 202 -5.24 -2.71 -8.56
N MET A 203 -5.06 -3.90 -9.16
CA MET A 203 -3.93 -4.18 -10.07
C MET A 203 -3.92 -3.24 -11.29
N LEU A 204 -5.10 -2.95 -11.87
CA LEU A 204 -5.20 -2.01 -12.98
C LEU A 204 -4.82 -0.59 -12.55
N LEU A 205 -5.32 -0.14 -11.39
CA LEU A 205 -5.00 1.18 -10.86
C LEU A 205 -3.50 1.34 -10.59
N GLU A 206 -2.86 0.30 -10.06
CA GLU A 206 -1.41 0.27 -9.83
C GLU A 206 -0.63 0.43 -11.16
N SER A 207 -1.06 -0.27 -12.22
CA SER A 207 -0.47 -0.13 -13.56
C SER A 207 -0.65 1.28 -14.12
N VAL A 208 -1.87 1.84 -14.03
CA VAL A 208 -2.16 3.20 -14.51
C VAL A 208 -1.37 4.24 -13.74
N MET A 209 -1.23 4.07 -12.42
CA MET A 209 -0.47 4.98 -11.58
C MET A 209 1.02 4.96 -11.97
N LYS A 210 1.58 3.78 -12.24
CA LYS A 210 2.95 3.64 -12.73
C LYS A 210 3.17 4.34 -14.08
N GLU A 211 2.30 4.09 -15.06
CA GLU A 211 2.39 4.76 -16.37
C GLU A 211 2.19 6.28 -16.25
N SER A 212 1.30 6.72 -15.36
CA SER A 212 1.10 8.15 -15.08
C SER A 212 2.34 8.79 -14.46
N MET A 213 3.05 8.10 -13.59
CA MET A 213 4.33 8.58 -13.06
C MET A 213 5.38 8.69 -14.17
N GLU A 214 5.48 7.68 -15.03
CA GLU A 214 6.40 7.71 -16.18
C GLU A 214 6.10 8.88 -17.14
N LEU A 215 4.82 9.13 -17.44
CA LEU A 215 4.40 10.28 -18.25
C LEU A 215 4.69 11.62 -17.56
N GLN A 216 4.51 11.70 -16.24
CA GLN A 216 4.82 12.90 -15.48
C GLN A 216 6.32 13.21 -15.52
N GLU A 217 7.19 12.20 -15.41
CA GLU A 217 8.64 12.40 -15.59
C GLU A 217 8.99 12.92 -16.99
N LEU A 218 8.36 12.38 -18.04
CA LEU A 218 8.58 12.88 -19.41
C LEU A 218 8.11 14.33 -19.60
N SER A 219 7.08 14.76 -18.86
CA SER A 219 6.56 16.13 -18.92
C SER A 219 7.46 17.17 -18.24
N LYS A 220 8.41 16.75 -17.40
CA LYS A 220 9.38 17.64 -16.73
C LYS A 220 10.45 18.19 -17.68
N TYR A 221 10.62 17.60 -18.87
CA TYR A 221 11.56 18.10 -19.86
C TYR A 221 10.93 19.29 -20.63
N PRO A 222 11.59 20.45 -20.70
CA PRO A 222 11.07 21.59 -21.42
C PRO A 222 10.89 21.25 -22.91
N LEU A 223 9.79 21.71 -23.50
CA LEU A 223 9.42 21.57 -24.92
C LEU A 223 10.53 21.98 -25.92
N SER A 224 11.59 22.62 -25.46
CA SER A 224 12.82 22.89 -26.21
C SER A 224 13.63 21.64 -26.57
N CYS A 225 13.50 20.52 -25.84
CA CYS A 225 14.21 19.27 -26.16
C CYS A 225 13.53 18.47 -27.28
N LEU A 226 12.20 18.58 -27.43
CA LEU A 226 11.45 17.94 -28.53
C LEU A 226 11.65 18.65 -29.87
N LEU A 227 12.12 19.90 -29.88
CA LEU A 227 12.50 20.62 -31.10
C LEU A 227 13.86 20.19 -31.68
N PHE A 228 14.63 19.35 -30.97
CA PHE A 228 15.97 18.94 -31.41
C PHE A 228 16.00 17.66 -32.26
N ILE A 229 14.85 16.99 -32.47
CA ILE A 229 14.81 15.74 -33.26
C ILE A 229 14.55 15.97 -34.76
N ASP A 230 14.09 17.15 -35.19
CA ASP A 230 13.80 17.42 -36.62
C ASP A 230 14.84 18.33 -37.32
N MET A 231 16.15 18.15 -37.07
CA MET A 231 17.19 18.81 -37.86
C MET A 231 18.35 17.90 -38.29
N VAL A 232 18.08 16.68 -38.73
CA VAL A 232 18.99 15.97 -39.65
C VAL A 232 18.17 15.28 -40.74
N GLY A 233 17.75 16.04 -41.75
CA GLY A 233 17.05 15.51 -42.90
C GLY A 233 16.45 16.61 -43.77
N ASP A 234 17.24 17.09 -44.73
CA ASP A 234 16.86 18.04 -45.77
C ASP A 234 15.54 17.61 -46.46
N HIS A 235 14.47 18.40 -46.29
CA HIS A 235 13.59 18.82 -47.39
C HIS A 235 12.68 19.98 -46.95
N ARG A 236 12.86 21.12 -47.63
CA ARG A 236 12.09 22.38 -47.60
C ARG A 236 10.68 22.30 -47.02
N ILE A 237 10.44 22.99 -45.90
CA ILE A 237 9.12 23.49 -45.54
C ILE A 237 9.19 25.01 -45.36
N ARG A 238 8.48 25.70 -46.24
CA ARG A 238 8.29 27.15 -46.20
C ARG A 238 7.11 27.45 -45.28
N ILE A 239 7.37 27.85 -44.03
CA ILE A 239 6.32 28.35 -43.14
C ILE A 239 6.18 29.86 -43.37
N ARG A 240 5.03 30.25 -43.93
CA ARG A 240 4.60 31.65 -44.05
C ARG A 240 4.04 32.06 -42.69
N ASN A 241 4.65 33.06 -42.05
CA ASN A 241 4.12 33.70 -40.85
C ASN A 241 2.67 34.14 -41.06
N GLN A 242 1.74 33.56 -40.32
CA GLN A 242 0.50 34.21 -39.94
C GLN A 242 0.35 34.14 -38.43
N THR A 243 0.46 35.33 -37.86
CA THR A 243 0.04 35.74 -36.52
C THR A 243 -1.34 35.18 -36.18
N LEU A 244 -1.46 34.43 -35.08
CA LEU A 244 -2.72 34.35 -34.35
C LEU A 244 -2.43 34.24 -32.84
N TRP A 245 -3.11 35.12 -32.11
CA TRP A 245 -3.08 35.36 -30.67
C TRP A 245 -3.36 34.13 -29.78
N PRO A 246 -3.10 34.21 -28.46
CA PRO A 246 -3.14 33.06 -27.57
C PRO A 246 -4.58 32.64 -27.29
N ILE A 247 -4.87 31.35 -27.48
CA ILE A 247 -6.10 30.72 -27.01
C ILE A 247 -5.88 30.29 -25.55
N PRO A 248 -6.73 30.71 -24.59
CA PRO A 248 -6.62 30.29 -23.21
C PRO A 248 -7.04 28.82 -23.04
N ILE A 249 -6.29 28.10 -22.18
CA ILE A 249 -6.33 26.65 -21.90
C ILE A 249 -7.67 26.14 -21.30
N PHE A 250 -8.74 26.94 -21.30
CA PHE A 250 -9.95 26.66 -20.52
C PHE A 250 -10.99 25.73 -21.17
N TRP A 251 -10.65 24.95 -22.21
CA TRP A 251 -11.61 24.11 -22.95
C TRP A 251 -11.27 22.62 -23.04
N LEU A 252 -10.40 22.10 -22.17
CA LEU A 252 -10.06 20.68 -22.10
C LEU A 252 -10.79 19.92 -20.97
N VAL A 253 -11.98 20.38 -20.58
CA VAL A 253 -12.90 19.60 -19.74
C VAL A 253 -14.23 19.52 -20.48
N ALA A 254 -14.44 18.37 -21.12
CA ALA A 254 -15.67 17.82 -21.69
C ALA A 254 -15.56 17.54 -23.20
N LEU A 255 -15.20 16.30 -23.55
CA LEU A 255 -16.00 15.48 -24.46
C LEU A 255 -15.58 14.00 -24.35
N PRO A 256 -16.50 13.04 -24.60
CA PRO A 256 -16.41 11.67 -24.14
C PRO A 256 -15.60 10.75 -25.07
N GLU A 257 -15.10 9.68 -24.45
CA GLU A 257 -14.57 8.48 -25.10
C GLU A 257 -15.49 8.00 -26.21
N THR A 258 -15.08 8.14 -27.48
CA THR A 258 -15.34 7.17 -28.54
C THR A 258 -14.54 7.59 -29.78
N LEU A 259 -13.96 6.59 -30.44
CA LEU A 259 -13.20 6.67 -31.71
C LEU A 259 -11.70 6.97 -31.61
N PHE A 260 -10.93 5.97 -31.18
CA PHE A 260 -9.73 5.64 -31.95
C PHE A 260 -9.44 4.13 -31.88
N SER A 261 -9.85 3.43 -32.95
CA SER A 261 -9.52 2.04 -33.20
C SER A 261 -8.59 1.96 -34.40
N ARG A 262 -7.52 1.17 -34.23
CA ARG A 262 -6.60 0.63 -35.24
C ARG A 262 -5.79 1.63 -36.08
N HIS A 263 -4.52 1.72 -35.75
CA HIS A 263 -3.47 1.36 -36.70
C HIS A 263 -2.30 0.70 -35.98
N SER A 264 -2.20 -0.62 -36.17
CA SER A 264 -1.02 -1.42 -35.86
C SER A 264 0.03 -1.14 -36.92
N THR A 265 1.14 -0.53 -36.52
CA THR A 265 2.37 -0.52 -37.32
C THR A 265 3.47 -1.08 -36.46
N ARG A 266 3.92 -2.28 -36.81
CA ARG A 266 5.08 -2.97 -36.25
C ARG A 266 6.29 -2.01 -36.28
N LEU A 267 6.77 -1.58 -35.12
CA LEU A 267 8.13 -1.07 -34.99
C LEU A 267 9.02 -2.21 -34.50
N SER A 268 9.96 -2.59 -35.38
CA SER A 268 11.04 -3.53 -35.10
C SER A 268 11.93 -2.99 -34.00
N ILE A 269 12.00 -3.70 -32.88
CA ILE A 269 12.98 -3.48 -31.82
C ILE A 269 14.34 -3.96 -32.35
N TYR A 270 15.28 -3.04 -32.54
CA TYR A 270 16.71 -3.37 -32.57
C TYR A 270 17.35 -2.91 -31.26
N PRO A 271 18.24 -3.73 -30.67
CA PRO A 271 18.80 -3.47 -29.35
C PRO A 271 19.93 -2.43 -29.47
N CYS A 272 19.71 -1.23 -28.93
CA CYS A 272 20.81 -0.29 -28.76
C CYS A 272 21.51 -0.62 -27.44
N SER A 273 22.66 -1.25 -27.56
CA SER A 273 23.56 -1.52 -26.45
C SER A 273 24.33 -0.23 -26.13
N SER A 274 24.36 0.09 -24.83
CA SER A 274 25.46 0.71 -24.07
C SER A 274 25.58 2.24 -23.90
N LEU A 275 25.95 2.57 -22.66
CA LEU A 275 26.58 3.77 -22.09
C LEU A 275 25.70 4.95 -21.68
N THR A 276 25.18 4.90 -20.44
CA THR A 276 25.73 5.59 -19.25
C THR A 276 24.83 5.31 -18.04
N GLY A 277 25.30 4.52 -17.06
CA GLY A 277 24.52 4.28 -15.84
C GLY A 277 25.20 3.46 -14.75
N ASN A 278 26.53 3.43 -14.68
CA ASN A 278 27.28 2.42 -13.92
C ASN A 278 27.41 2.71 -12.40
N LYS A 279 26.59 3.59 -11.81
CA LYS A 279 26.58 3.82 -10.35
C LYS A 279 25.30 3.33 -9.69
N GLN A 280 24.14 3.63 -10.28
CA GLN A 280 22.86 3.20 -9.75
C GLN A 280 22.60 1.69 -9.95
N THR A 281 23.15 1.09 -11.01
CA THR A 281 23.03 -0.37 -11.22
C THR A 281 23.86 -1.14 -10.21
N SER A 282 25.02 -0.61 -9.78
CA SER A 282 25.88 -1.25 -8.77
C SER A 282 25.23 -1.22 -7.39
N GLU A 283 24.63 -0.09 -6.99
CA GLU A 283 23.89 0.01 -5.71
C GLU A 283 22.63 -0.85 -5.72
N LEU A 284 21.93 -0.95 -6.86
CA LEU A 284 20.76 -1.80 -6.98
C LEU A 284 21.13 -3.29 -6.94
N GLU A 285 22.21 -3.71 -7.62
CA GLU A 285 22.70 -5.08 -7.56
C GLU A 285 23.20 -5.46 -6.16
N GLU A 286 23.87 -4.54 -5.46
CA GLU A 286 24.31 -4.76 -4.07
C GLU A 286 23.12 -4.86 -3.11
N ASN A 287 22.10 -4.03 -3.28
CA ASN A 287 20.87 -4.09 -2.49
C ASN A 287 20.04 -5.36 -2.78
N CYS A 288 19.97 -5.80 -4.04
CA CYS A 288 19.30 -7.05 -4.40
C CYS A 288 20.05 -8.28 -3.85
N ALA A 289 21.39 -8.27 -3.85
CA ALA A 289 22.19 -9.32 -3.24
C ALA A 289 22.01 -9.36 -1.71
N ALA A 290 22.07 -8.20 -1.04
CA ALA A 290 21.84 -8.09 0.40
C ALA A 290 20.43 -8.53 0.81
N PHE A 291 19.42 -8.20 0.00
CA PHE A 291 18.04 -8.64 0.23
C PHE A 291 17.87 -10.16 0.00
N GLY A 292 18.57 -10.73 -0.98
CA GLY A 292 18.65 -12.17 -1.18
C GLY A 292 19.23 -12.91 0.03
N ASP A 293 20.33 -12.40 0.59
CA ASP A 293 20.98 -12.97 1.78
C ASP A 293 20.11 -12.86 3.04
N GLU A 294 19.39 -11.74 3.22
CA GLU A 294 18.45 -11.51 4.31
C GLU A 294 17.25 -12.48 4.23
N LEU A 295 16.71 -12.68 3.04
CA LEU A 295 15.64 -13.65 2.81
C LEU A 295 16.12 -15.08 3.06
N GLN A 296 17.30 -15.44 2.55
CA GLN A 296 17.85 -16.78 2.74
C GLN A 296 18.04 -17.10 4.24
N LYS A 297 18.48 -16.14 5.05
CA LYS A 297 18.56 -16.30 6.52
C LYS A 297 17.21 -16.52 7.20
N ARG A 298 16.13 -15.94 6.66
CA ARG A 298 14.77 -16.13 7.20
C ARG A 298 14.13 -17.46 6.81
N PHE A 299 14.63 -18.11 5.76
CA PHE A 299 14.18 -19.45 5.34
C PHE A 299 14.98 -20.60 5.99
N LEU A 300 16.01 -20.29 6.76
CA LEU A 300 16.71 -21.27 7.58
C LEU A 300 15.95 -21.53 8.88
N CYS A 301 15.67 -22.81 9.16
CA CYS A 301 15.06 -23.21 10.41
C CYS A 301 15.99 -22.89 11.59
N PRO A 302 15.58 -22.09 12.61
CA PRO A 302 16.44 -21.70 13.73
C PRO A 302 16.94 -22.87 14.59
N ARG A 303 16.37 -24.06 14.40
CA ARG A 303 16.59 -25.24 15.23
C ARG A 303 17.52 -26.28 14.60
N CYS A 304 17.51 -26.42 13.28
CA CYS A 304 18.35 -27.38 12.55
C CYS A 304 19.21 -26.74 11.43
N ASN A 305 19.02 -25.45 11.16
CA ASN A 305 19.75 -24.68 10.15
C ASN A 305 19.64 -25.24 8.72
N GLU A 306 18.57 -25.99 8.44
CA GLU A 306 18.24 -26.48 7.10
C GLU A 306 17.36 -25.46 6.34
N ASP A 307 17.55 -25.43 5.01
CA ASP A 307 16.87 -24.53 4.08
C ASP A 307 15.52 -25.12 3.64
N ASN A 308 14.43 -24.52 4.13
CA ASN A 308 13.06 -25.00 3.88
C ASN A 308 12.48 -24.49 2.53
N SER A 309 13.27 -23.82 1.70
CA SER A 309 12.79 -23.21 0.44
C SER A 309 12.24 -24.23 -0.58
N ALA A 310 12.77 -25.45 -0.59
CA ALA A 310 12.33 -26.51 -1.50
C ALA A 310 10.93 -27.08 -1.14
N GLU A 311 10.59 -27.18 0.15
CA GLU A 311 9.30 -27.73 0.61
C GLU A 311 8.14 -26.74 0.45
N LEU A 312 8.41 -25.43 0.55
CA LEU A 312 7.41 -24.40 0.28
C LEU A 312 7.02 -24.32 -1.21
N GLY A 313 7.95 -24.63 -2.11
CA GLY A 313 7.65 -24.74 -3.55
C GLY A 313 6.68 -25.88 -3.89
N ALA A 314 6.75 -26.98 -3.13
CA ALA A 314 5.87 -28.14 -3.33
C ALA A 314 4.43 -27.91 -2.82
N ILE A 315 4.22 -27.02 -1.84
CA ILE A 315 2.89 -26.71 -1.28
C ILE A 315 2.09 -25.79 -2.23
N ILE A 316 2.76 -25.08 -3.15
CA ILE A 316 2.13 -24.09 -4.05
C ILE A 316 1.77 -24.70 -5.42
N GLN A 317 2.21 -25.92 -5.74
CA GLN A 317 1.72 -26.61 -6.94
C GLN A 317 0.37 -27.28 -6.64
N PRO A 318 -0.71 -26.96 -7.38
CA PRO A 318 -1.91 -27.78 -7.33
C PRO A 318 -1.54 -29.15 -7.91
N SER A 319 -1.81 -30.19 -7.14
CA SER A 319 -1.77 -31.57 -7.60
C SER A 319 -2.75 -31.72 -8.78
N GLU A 320 -2.23 -31.64 -10.01
CA GLU A 320 -2.87 -32.24 -11.17
C GLU A 320 -2.72 -33.76 -11.03
N GLU A 321 -3.72 -34.42 -10.47
CA GLU A 321 -3.88 -35.87 -10.59
C GLU A 321 -5.26 -36.21 -11.16
N THR A 322 -5.18 -37.09 -12.16
CA THR A 322 -6.19 -37.82 -12.95
C THR A 322 -7.27 -38.55 -12.18
#